data_AF-H2Z5R6-F1
#
_entry.id   AF-H2Z5R6-F1
#
_cell.length_a   1.000
_cell.length_b   1.000
_cell.length_c   1.000
_cell.angle_alpha   90.00
_cell.angle_beta   90.00
_cell.angle_gamma   90.00
#
_symmetry.space_group_name_H-M   'P 1'
#
loop_
_entity.id
_entity.type
_entity.pdbx_description
1 polymer ?
#
loop_
_entity_poly.entity_id
_entity_poly.type
_entity_poly.pdbx_seq_one_letter_code
_entity_poly.pdbx_strand_id
1 'polypeptide(L)'
;MYLLFKFLFPSSPKEELAKKRKPTSWRDITGVDFGLVTHLGNKTYDQFVAEKKHSLVMFHSLYFSRCVVSREQFRIAAQAFSRDDDVGFGAVDCHRQPEQGLVCYHLDVKKFPSYKYYTDGVLA
;
A
#
# COMPACT_ATOMS: atom_id res chain seq x y z
N MET A 1 17.26 33.85 -11.64
CA MET A 1 16.41 34.07 -10.45
C MET A 1 16.29 32.84 -9.53
N TYR A 2 16.10 31.62 -10.06
CA TYR A 2 15.95 30.40 -9.23
C TYR A 2 17.20 30.04 -8.40
N LEU A 3 18.40 30.26 -8.95
CA LEU A 3 19.67 30.01 -8.28
C LEU A 3 19.92 30.95 -7.09
N LEU A 4 19.52 32.22 -7.19
CA LEU A 4 19.64 33.21 -6.11
C LEU A 4 18.72 32.87 -4.93
N PHE A 5 17.51 32.37 -5.19
CA PHE A 5 16.56 31.98 -4.15
C PHE A 5 17.05 30.80 -3.29
N LYS A 6 17.72 29.80 -3.90
CA LYS A 6 18.33 28.67 -3.17
C LYS A 6 19.51 29.09 -2.28
N PHE A 7 20.27 30.10 -2.69
CA PHE A 7 21.37 30.64 -1.90
C PHE A 7 20.88 31.45 -0.70
N LEU A 8 19.76 32.16 -0.84
CA LEU A 8 19.16 32.95 0.24
C LEU A 8 18.32 32.12 1.22
N PHE A 9 17.79 30.98 0.78
CA PHE A 9 17.00 30.07 1.61
C PHE A 9 17.52 28.63 1.49
N PRO A 10 18.67 28.31 2.12
CA PRO A 10 19.13 26.93 2.22
C PRO A 10 18.12 26.10 3.00
N SER A 11 17.70 24.96 2.45
CA SER A 11 16.81 24.02 3.13
C SER A 11 17.42 23.59 4.45
N SER A 12 16.61 23.59 5.52
CA SER A 12 17.12 23.28 6.85
C SER A 12 17.62 21.83 6.93
N PRO A 13 18.62 21.51 7.78
CA PRO A 13 19.11 20.12 7.95
C PRO A 13 18.01 19.13 8.33
N LYS A 14 16.95 19.59 9.03
CA LYS A 14 15.77 18.78 9.37
C LYS A 14 14.91 18.44 8.16
N GLU A 15 14.81 19.36 7.20
CA GLU A 15 14.07 19.18 5.94
C GLU A 15 14.80 18.23 4.98
N GLU A 16 16.13 18.35 4.90
CA GLU A 16 17.01 17.40 4.21
C GLU A 16 16.94 15.99 4.80
N LEU A 17 16.94 15.88 6.14
CA LEU A 17 16.84 14.59 6.83
C LEU A 17 15.44 13.96 6.65
N ALA A 18 14.37 14.76 6.64
CA ALA A 18 13.02 14.29 6.37
C ALA A 18 12.88 13.72 4.95
N LYS A 19 13.57 14.31 3.95
CA LYS A 19 13.67 13.76 2.59
C LYS A 19 14.40 12.42 2.50
N LYS A 20 15.32 12.13 3.43
CA LYS A 20 16.13 10.89 3.44
C LYS A 20 15.50 9.75 4.25
N ARG A 21 14.57 10.03 5.17
CA ARG A 21 13.90 8.99 5.95
C ARG A 21 12.91 8.25 5.06
N LYS A 22 13.22 6.98 4.77
CA LYS A 22 12.27 6.06 4.12
C LYS A 22 10.98 6.06 4.97
N PRO A 23 9.82 6.37 4.39
CA PRO A 23 8.56 6.31 5.11
C PRO A 23 8.36 4.90 5.69
N THR A 24 7.88 4.83 6.94
CA THR A 24 7.60 3.55 7.60
C THR A 24 6.57 2.77 6.79
N SER A 25 6.92 1.53 6.46
CA SER A 25 6.04 0.60 5.73
C SER A 25 4.76 0.39 6.49
N TRP A 26 3.63 0.32 5.79
CA TRP A 26 2.33 0.05 6.41
C TRP A 26 2.37 -1.24 7.24
N ARG A 27 3.03 -2.28 6.72
CA ARG A 27 3.24 -3.56 7.43
C ARG A 27 4.06 -3.41 8.73
N ASP A 28 4.94 -2.41 8.78
CA ASP A 28 5.91 -2.23 9.87
C ASP A 28 5.40 -1.21 10.92
N ILE A 29 4.20 -0.64 10.74
CA ILE A 29 3.57 0.24 11.75
C ILE A 29 3.02 -0.66 12.87
N THR A 30 3.75 -0.73 13.99
CA THR A 30 3.33 -1.49 15.18
C THR A 30 2.37 -0.66 16.04
N GLY A 31 1.07 -0.96 15.98
CA GLY A 31 0.06 -0.40 16.90
C GLY A 31 -1.35 -0.27 16.33
N VAL A 32 -2.30 -0.91 17.03
CA VAL A 32 -3.78 -0.86 16.94
C VAL A 32 -4.40 -0.99 15.53
N ASP A 33 -4.96 -2.19 15.25
CA ASP A 33 -5.89 -2.48 14.15
C ASP A 33 -5.39 -2.54 12.70
N PHE A 34 -4.17 -3.03 12.47
CA PHE A 34 -3.73 -3.49 11.14
C PHE A 34 -4.07 -4.97 10.84
N GLY A 35 -4.60 -5.72 11.81
CA GLY A 35 -4.82 -7.17 11.71
C GLY A 35 -5.88 -7.62 10.68
N LEU A 36 -6.62 -6.67 10.10
CA LEU A 36 -7.72 -6.96 9.16
C LEU A 36 -7.33 -6.77 7.69
N VAL A 37 -6.15 -6.20 7.42
CA VAL A 37 -5.60 -6.08 6.06
C VAL A 37 -4.45 -7.05 5.92
N THR A 38 -4.59 -8.03 5.02
CA THR A 38 -3.56 -9.03 4.75
C THR A 38 -2.49 -8.44 3.84
N HIS A 39 -1.23 -8.40 4.28
CA HIS A 39 -0.12 -7.94 3.45
C HIS A 39 0.37 -9.05 2.52
N LEU A 40 0.07 -8.91 1.24
CA LEU A 40 0.29 -9.92 0.21
C LEU A 40 1.67 -9.75 -0.46
N GLY A 41 2.29 -10.87 -0.78
CA GLY A 41 3.49 -10.97 -1.62
C GLY A 41 3.29 -12.03 -2.70
N ASN A 42 4.31 -12.28 -3.52
CA ASN A 42 4.23 -13.21 -4.65
C ASN A 42 3.67 -14.60 -4.29
N LYS A 43 3.99 -15.14 -3.10
CA LYS A 43 3.54 -16.46 -2.68
C LYS A 43 2.14 -16.49 -2.08
N THR A 44 1.66 -15.36 -1.56
CA THR A 44 0.39 -15.29 -0.81
C THR A 44 -0.73 -14.65 -1.61
N TYR A 45 -0.41 -13.96 -2.70
CA TYR A 45 -1.37 -13.22 -3.51
C TYR A 45 -2.44 -14.12 -4.13
N ASP A 46 -2.02 -15.15 -4.89
CA ASP A 46 -2.96 -16.03 -5.60
C ASP A 46 -3.82 -16.84 -4.62
N GLN A 47 -3.22 -17.31 -3.53
CA GLN A 47 -3.93 -18.04 -2.48
C GLN A 47 -5.02 -17.16 -1.84
N PHE A 48 -4.69 -15.92 -1.47
CA PHE A 48 -5.64 -15.01 -0.84
C PHE A 48 -6.85 -14.73 -1.74
N VAL A 49 -6.59 -14.47 -3.02
CA VAL A 49 -7.63 -14.17 -4.02
C VAL A 49 -8.53 -15.39 -4.26
N ALA A 50 -7.98 -16.61 -4.23
CA ALA A 50 -8.74 -17.84 -4.41
C ALA A 50 -9.52 -18.28 -3.17
N GLU A 51 -9.04 -17.95 -1.97
CA GLU A 51 -9.66 -18.34 -0.69
C GLU A 51 -10.94 -17.55 -0.39
N LYS A 52 -10.98 -16.26 -0.77
CA LYS A 52 -12.06 -15.35 -0.42
C LYS A 52 -13.03 -15.17 -1.60
N LYS A 53 -14.33 -15.29 -1.33
CA LYS A 53 -15.38 -15.03 -2.31
C LYS A 53 -15.31 -13.61 -2.86
N HIS A 54 -15.02 -12.63 -2.00
CA HIS A 54 -14.85 -11.24 -2.38
C HIS A 54 -13.51 -10.72 -1.88
N SER A 55 -12.55 -10.50 -2.77
CA SER A 55 -11.25 -9.92 -2.41
C SER A 55 -11.09 -8.52 -2.96
N LEU A 56 -10.80 -7.55 -2.10
CA LEU A 56 -10.34 -6.23 -2.53
C LEU A 56 -8.84 -6.09 -2.23
N VAL A 57 -8.02 -5.92 -3.26
CA VAL A 57 -6.57 -5.76 -3.12
C VAL A 57 -6.13 -4.34 -3.48
N MET A 58 -5.48 -3.66 -2.52
CA MET A 58 -4.86 -2.36 -2.70
C MET A 58 -3.38 -2.50 -3.08
N PHE A 59 -3.01 -1.90 -4.20
CA PHE A 59 -1.62 -1.73 -4.61
C PHE A 59 -1.17 -0.34 -4.26
N HIS A 60 -0.15 -0.24 -3.41
CA HIS A 60 0.31 1.04 -2.88
C HIS A 60 1.82 1.19 -2.98
N SER A 61 2.28 2.40 -2.65
CA SER A 61 3.69 2.73 -2.52
C SER A 61 3.87 3.66 -1.32
N LEU A 62 4.98 3.50 -0.62
CA LEU A 62 5.31 4.32 0.55
C LEU A 62 5.74 5.74 0.17
N TYR A 63 6.09 5.98 -1.10
CA TYR A 63 6.64 7.25 -1.57
C TYR A 63 5.59 8.29 -1.98
N PHE A 64 4.32 7.90 -2.05
CA PHE A 64 3.24 8.78 -2.52
C PHE A 64 2.34 9.22 -1.36
N SER A 65 2.32 10.53 -1.08
CA SER A 65 1.49 11.12 -0.01
C SER A 65 0.00 10.79 -0.14
N ARG A 66 -0.52 10.68 -1.38
CA ARG A 66 -1.91 10.25 -1.66
C ARG A 66 -2.23 8.86 -1.11
N CYS A 67 -1.25 7.96 -1.02
CA CYS A 67 -1.45 6.64 -0.44
C CYS A 67 -1.64 6.69 1.09
N VAL A 68 -1.27 7.79 1.78
CA VAL A 68 -1.45 7.89 3.23
C VAL A 68 -2.93 7.90 3.61
N VAL A 69 -3.72 8.76 2.96
CA VAL A 69 -5.16 8.89 3.23
C VAL A 69 -5.90 7.63 2.80
N SER A 70 -5.58 7.10 1.62
CA SER A 70 -6.22 5.89 1.09
C SER A 70 -5.99 4.66 1.96
N ARG A 71 -4.83 4.51 2.59
CA ARG A 71 -4.56 3.39 3.52
C ARG A 71 -5.49 3.41 4.72
N GLU A 72 -5.74 4.59 5.29
CA GLU A 72 -6.61 4.72 6.45
C GLU A 72 -8.07 4.39 6.11
N GLN A 73 -8.57 4.92 4.99
CA GLN A 73 -9.92 4.60 4.52
C GLN A 73 -10.07 3.10 4.19
N PHE A 74 -9.02 2.49 3.63
CA PHE A 74 -9.00 1.06 3.35
C PHE A 74 -9.04 0.21 4.62
N ARG A 75 -8.33 0.62 5.68
CA ARG A 75 -8.37 -0.03 6.99
C ARG A 75 -9.76 0.06 7.61
N ILE A 76 -10.41 1.23 7.54
CA ILE A 76 -11.78 1.42 8.04
C ILE A 76 -12.76 0.50 7.28
N ALA A 77 -12.61 0.39 5.97
CA ALA A 77 -13.42 -0.53 5.17
C ALA A 77 -13.19 -1.99 5.60
N ALA A 78 -11.93 -2.43 5.75
CA ALA A 78 -11.63 -3.78 6.24
C ALA A 78 -12.24 -4.05 7.63
N GLN A 79 -12.28 -3.03 8.50
CA GLN A 79 -12.93 -3.12 9.81
C GLN A 79 -14.44 -3.31 9.72
N ALA A 80 -15.11 -2.64 8.79
CA ALA A 80 -16.55 -2.79 8.58
C ALA A 80 -16.96 -4.21 8.15
N PHE A 81 -16.09 -4.92 7.43
CA PHE A 81 -16.32 -6.29 6.95
C PHE A 81 -15.65 -7.37 7.81
N SER A 82 -15.12 -7.03 8.99
CA SER A 82 -14.37 -7.97 9.85
C SER A 82 -15.14 -9.21 10.34
N ARG A 83 -16.48 -9.22 10.22
CA ARG A 83 -17.35 -10.34 10.58
C ARG A 83 -17.78 -11.20 9.38
N ASP A 84 -17.37 -10.81 8.19
CA ASP A 84 -17.72 -11.48 6.94
C ASP A 84 -16.48 -12.23 6.42
N ASP A 85 -16.42 -13.53 6.70
CA ASP A 85 -15.28 -14.36 6.33
C ASP A 85 -15.14 -14.55 4.81
N ASP A 86 -16.21 -14.27 4.04
CA ASP A 86 -16.19 -14.30 2.57
C ASP A 86 -15.49 -13.07 1.98
N VAL A 87 -15.31 -12.00 2.76
CA VAL A 87 -14.73 -10.73 2.32
C VAL A 87 -13.29 -10.59 2.83
N GLY A 88 -12.35 -10.40 1.92
CA GLY A 88 -10.93 -10.19 2.21
C GLY A 88 -10.42 -8.82 1.76
N PHE A 89 -9.62 -8.18 2.61
CA PHE A 89 -8.87 -6.97 2.26
C PHE A 89 -7.37 -7.25 2.21
N GLY A 90 -6.78 -7.11 1.01
CA GLY A 90 -5.36 -7.35 0.77
C GLY A 90 -4.61 -6.07 0.45
N ALA A 91 -3.33 -6.00 0.81
CA ALA A 91 -2.44 -4.89 0.45
C ALA A 91 -1.10 -5.39 -0.08
N VAL A 92 -0.64 -4.81 -1.19
CA VAL A 92 0.67 -5.08 -1.82
C VAL A 92 1.48 -3.78 -1.87
N ASP A 93 2.68 -3.79 -1.29
CA ASP A 93 3.65 -2.70 -1.41
C ASP A 93 4.53 -2.90 -2.64
N CYS A 94 4.23 -2.16 -3.70
CA CYS A 94 4.92 -2.30 -4.98
C CYS A 94 6.38 -1.82 -4.97
N HIS A 95 6.81 -1.12 -3.92
CA HIS A 95 8.20 -0.67 -3.78
C HIS A 95 9.01 -1.53 -2.80
N ARG A 96 8.38 -2.53 -2.16
CA ARG A 96 9.09 -3.48 -1.29
C ARG A 96 9.56 -4.68 -2.11
N GLN A 97 10.81 -4.63 -2.52
CA GLN A 97 11.50 -5.74 -3.19
C GLN A 97 12.05 -6.75 -2.17
N PRO A 98 12.20 -8.04 -2.55
CA PRO A 98 11.95 -8.60 -3.88
C PRO A 98 10.53 -9.15 -4.09
N GLU A 99 9.76 -9.45 -3.04
CA GLU A 99 8.54 -10.26 -3.18
C GLU A 99 7.28 -9.47 -3.58
N GLN A 100 6.98 -8.34 -2.92
CA GLN A 100 5.74 -7.60 -3.15
C GLN A 100 5.79 -6.77 -4.44
N GLY A 101 6.97 -6.25 -4.77
CA GLY A 101 7.20 -5.55 -6.04
C GLY A 101 6.97 -6.42 -7.29
N LEU A 102 7.24 -7.73 -7.21
CA LEU A 102 7.01 -8.65 -8.34
C LEU A 102 5.53 -8.81 -8.67
N VAL A 103 4.65 -8.86 -7.67
CA VAL A 103 3.20 -8.93 -7.88
C VAL A 103 2.72 -7.73 -8.71
N CYS A 104 3.18 -6.53 -8.35
CA CYS A 104 2.81 -5.31 -9.07
C CYS A 104 3.37 -5.27 -10.50
N TYR A 105 4.56 -5.82 -10.70
CA TYR A 105 5.16 -5.96 -12.02
C TYR A 105 4.35 -6.91 -12.91
N HIS A 106 4.01 -8.11 -12.41
CA HIS A 106 3.24 -9.09 -13.15
C HIS A 106 1.82 -8.62 -13.49
N LEU A 107 1.22 -7.81 -12.63
CA LEU A 107 -0.12 -7.26 -12.82
C LEU A 107 -0.16 -5.90 -13.56
N ASP A 108 0.99 -5.46 -14.08
CA ASP A 108 1.20 -4.17 -14.77
C ASP A 108 0.66 -2.95 -14.00
N VAL A 109 0.86 -2.92 -12.69
CA VAL A 109 0.36 -1.83 -11.84
C VAL A 109 1.29 -0.61 -11.94
N LYS A 110 0.85 0.40 -12.71
CA LYS A 110 1.62 1.62 -12.99
C LYS A 110 1.25 2.84 -12.13
N LYS A 111 0.09 2.83 -11.47
CA LYS A 111 -0.45 3.98 -10.72
C LYS A 111 -0.73 3.59 -9.26
N PHE A 112 -0.54 4.54 -8.34
CA PHE A 112 -0.76 4.31 -6.91
C PHE A 112 -1.59 5.44 -6.27
N PRO A 113 -2.52 5.12 -5.35
CA PRO A 113 -3.01 3.76 -5.08
C PRO A 113 -3.85 3.25 -6.26
N SER A 114 -3.83 1.93 -6.47
CA SER A 114 -4.75 1.23 -7.37
C SER A 114 -5.44 0.11 -6.61
N TYR A 115 -6.65 -0.27 -7.06
CA TYR A 115 -7.42 -1.33 -6.45
C TYR A 115 -7.80 -2.35 -7.52
N LYS A 116 -7.76 -3.63 -7.15
CA LYS A 116 -8.35 -4.71 -7.96
C LYS A 116 -9.34 -5.46 -7.08
N TYR A 117 -10.52 -5.73 -7.62
CA TYR A 117 -11.58 -6.46 -6.95
C TYR A 117 -11.75 -7.81 -7.62
N TYR A 118 -11.88 -8.86 -6.81
CA TYR A 118 -12.04 -10.22 -7.27
C TYR A 118 -13.30 -10.82 -6.69
N THR A 119 -14.00 -11.61 -7.51
CA THR A 119 -15.10 -12.47 -7.08
C THR A 119 -14.77 -13.91 -7.44
N ASP A 120 -14.79 -14.82 -6.47
CA ASP A 120 -14.47 -16.25 -6.64
C ASP A 120 -13.12 -16.46 -7.36
N GLY A 121 -12.10 -15.68 -6.97
CA GLY A 121 -10.77 -15.72 -7.56
C GLY A 121 -10.62 -15.07 -8.94
N VAL A 122 -11.71 -14.58 -9.54
CA VAL A 122 -11.70 -13.95 -10.88
C VAL A 122 -11.72 -12.44 -10.74
N LEU A 123 -10.88 -11.74 -11.50
CA LEU A 123 -10.88 -10.27 -11.56
C LEU A 123 -12.23 -9.78 -12.14
N ALA A 124 -12.97 -9.01 -11.33
CA ALA A 124 -14.27 -8.47 -11.68
C ALA A 124 -14.18 -7.13 -12.42
#